data_AF-A0A3S0PHI0-F1
#
_entry.id   AF-A0A3S0PHI0-F1
#
_cell.length_a   1.000
_cell.length_b   1.000
_cell.length_c   1.000
_cell.angle_alpha   90.00
_cell.angle_beta   90.00
_cell.angle_gamma   90.00
#
_symmetry.space_group_name_H-M   'P 1'
#
loop_
_entity.id
_entity.type
_entity.pdbx_description
1 polymer ?
#
loop_
_entity_poly.entity_id
_entity_poly.type
_entity_poly.pdbx_seq_one_letter_code
_entity_poly.pdbx_strand_id
1 'polypeptide(L)'
;MAFRIQLLRKTASSVTTSNQALHFHGGQGAAINIAVAEVLSVLRTAQEIEPNPNAVIFWYQHVKIRELDSMTAEQLVLEGRATDVVRFLRAIQSGVRHEQ
;
A
#
# COMPACT_ATOMS: atom_id res chain seq x y z
N MET A 1 -11.93 -4.74 16.21
CA MET A 1 -10.46 -4.80 16.32
C MET A 1 -9.89 -3.93 15.22
N ALA A 2 -9.69 -2.66 15.55
CA ALA A 2 -9.31 -1.62 14.61
C ALA A 2 -7.82 -1.76 14.27
N PHE A 3 -7.51 -1.78 12.98
CA PHE A 3 -6.18 -1.60 12.43
C PHE A 3 -5.35 -0.61 13.27
N ARG A 4 -4.13 -0.95 13.66
CA ARG A 4 -3.16 0.03 14.20
C ARG A 4 -2.64 1.01 13.11
N ILE A 5 -3.37 1.14 11.99
CA ILE A 5 -3.19 2.15 10.94
C ILE A 5 -4.16 3.34 11.14
N GLN A 6 -4.64 3.57 12.37
CA GLN A 6 -5.37 4.80 12.70
C GLN A 6 -4.49 6.07 12.51
N LEU A 7 -3.17 5.92 12.33
CA LEU A 7 -2.25 6.99 11.98
C LEU A 7 -2.33 7.49 10.52
N LEU A 8 -2.99 6.79 9.59
CA LEU A 8 -3.11 7.24 8.19
C LEU A 8 -4.44 7.95 7.86
N ARG A 9 -5.34 8.13 8.84
CA ARG A 9 -6.63 8.81 8.64
C ARG A 9 -6.66 10.28 9.09
N LYS A 10 -5.62 10.78 9.75
CA LYS A 10 -5.62 12.13 10.34
C LYS A 10 -5.13 13.18 9.33
N THR A 11 -5.84 13.38 8.22
CA THR A 11 -5.91 14.66 7.44
C THR A 11 -6.73 14.47 6.16
N ALA A 12 -8.06 14.32 6.29
CA ALA A 12 -9.02 14.82 5.28
C ALA A 12 -10.44 14.49 5.75
N SER A 13 -11.02 15.43 6.49
CA SER A 13 -12.47 15.60 6.54
C SER A 13 -13.00 15.84 5.13
N SER A 14 -14.17 15.27 4.83
CA SER A 14 -15.12 15.56 3.73
C SER A 14 -14.54 15.94 2.36
N VAL A 15 -14.95 15.21 1.31
CA VAL A 15 -15.69 15.78 0.17
C VAL A 15 -15.94 14.70 -0.90
N THR A 16 -17.23 14.50 -1.14
CA THR A 16 -17.95 14.29 -2.40
C THR A 16 -17.34 13.40 -3.49
N THR A 17 -18.01 12.26 -3.69
CA THR A 17 -18.07 11.46 -4.91
C THR A 17 -18.13 12.31 -6.18
N SER A 18 -17.15 12.16 -7.06
CA SER A 18 -17.30 12.45 -8.49
C SER A 18 -16.71 11.29 -9.27
N ASN A 19 -17.61 10.55 -9.92
CA ASN A 19 -17.28 9.53 -10.90
C ASN A 19 -16.63 10.20 -12.10
N GLN A 20 -15.36 9.90 -12.36
CA GLN A 20 -14.75 10.18 -13.64
C GLN A 20 -14.14 8.90 -14.19
N ALA A 21 -14.61 8.53 -15.37
CA ALA A 21 -14.27 7.33 -16.10
C ALA A 21 -12.78 7.32 -16.46
N LEU A 22 -12.05 6.33 -15.96
CA LEU A 22 -10.69 6.06 -16.40
C LEU A 22 -10.75 5.19 -17.65
N HIS A 23 -10.55 5.85 -18.79
CA HIS A 23 -10.18 5.25 -20.06
C HIS A 23 -8.79 4.61 -19.90
N PHE A 24 -8.73 3.28 -19.83
CA PHE A 24 -7.47 2.56 -19.90
C PHE A 24 -7.06 2.40 -21.37
N HIS A 25 -6.05 3.16 -21.80
CA HIS A 25 -5.38 2.91 -23.07
C HIS A 25 -4.41 1.74 -22.89
N GLY A 26 -4.75 0.61 -23.52
CA GLY A 26 -3.86 -0.53 -23.66
C GLY A 26 -2.64 -0.16 -24.49
N GLY A 27 -1.46 -0.36 -23.90
CA GLY A 27 -0.18 -0.15 -24.55
C GLY A 27 0.88 -1.08 -23.99
N GLN A 28 1.08 -2.19 -24.72
CA GLN A 28 2.30 -3.00 -24.79
C GLN A 28 2.55 -4.01 -23.66
N GLY A 29 2.53 -5.29 -24.06
CA GLY A 29 2.92 -6.43 -23.25
C GLY A 29 4.43 -6.50 -23.05
N ALA A 30 4.94 -5.80 -22.03
CA ALA A 30 6.06 -6.32 -21.26
C ALA A 30 5.47 -7.34 -20.29
N ALA A 31 5.89 -8.61 -20.38
CA ALA A 31 5.52 -9.60 -19.38
C ALA A 31 5.98 -9.09 -18.01
N ILE A 32 5.03 -8.65 -17.18
CA ILE A 32 5.26 -8.21 -15.81
C ILE A 32 5.69 -9.45 -15.03
N ASN A 33 6.99 -9.74 -15.04
CA ASN A 33 7.60 -10.67 -14.09
C ASN A 33 7.62 -9.97 -12.73
N ILE A 34 6.46 -9.87 -12.09
CA ILE A 34 6.42 -9.59 -10.67
C ILE A 34 7.09 -10.77 -10.01
N ALA A 35 8.31 -10.57 -9.52
CA ALA A 35 8.95 -11.58 -8.74
C ALA A 35 8.09 -11.82 -7.49
N VAL A 36 7.68 -13.07 -7.25
CA VAL A 36 6.99 -13.48 -6.01
C VAL A 36 7.73 -12.95 -4.77
N ALA A 37 9.06 -12.79 -4.87
CA ALA A 37 9.90 -12.16 -3.85
C ALA A 37 9.47 -10.73 -3.48
N GLU A 38 9.07 -9.89 -4.44
CA GLU A 38 8.67 -8.50 -4.19
C GLU A 38 7.35 -8.44 -3.41
N VAL A 39 6.36 -9.26 -3.81
CA VAL A 39 5.09 -9.39 -3.10
C VAL A 39 5.34 -9.86 -1.66
N LEU A 40 6.14 -10.92 -1.49
CA LEU A 40 6.45 -11.46 -0.17
C LEU A 40 7.23 -10.47 0.70
N SER A 41 8.11 -9.66 0.11
CA SER A 41 8.87 -8.61 0.80
C SER A 41 7.93 -7.55 1.39
N VAL A 42 6.98 -7.06 0.59
CA VAL A 42 5.98 -6.08 1.05
C VAL A 42 5.09 -6.67 2.13
N LEU A 43 4.53 -7.87 1.91
CA LEU A 43 3.61 -8.50 2.87
C LEU A 43 4.30 -8.81 4.20
N ARG A 44 5.54 -9.30 4.18
CA ARG A 44 6.32 -9.55 5.40
C ARG A 44 6.55 -8.26 6.18
N THR A 45 6.99 -7.20 5.49
CA THR A 45 7.23 -5.90 6.14
C THR A 45 5.94 -5.33 6.73
N ALA A 46 4.80 -5.50 6.04
CA ALA A 46 3.50 -5.07 6.55
C ALA A 46 3.05 -5.89 7.77
N GLN A 47 3.33 -7.20 7.79
CA GLN A 47 3.04 -8.08 8.94
C GLN A 47 3.82 -7.70 10.21
N GLU A 48 5.01 -7.09 10.07
CA GLU A 48 5.76 -6.57 11.22
C GLU A 48 5.05 -5.37 11.89
N ILE A 49 4.11 -4.72 11.21
CA ILE A 49 3.32 -3.58 11.71
C ILE A 49 1.93 -4.04 12.15
N GLU A 50 1.27 -4.87 11.34
CA GLU A 50 -0.05 -5.45 11.59
C GLU A 50 0.04 -6.99 11.54
N PRO A 51 0.05 -7.68 12.69
CA PRO A 51 0.20 -9.14 12.72
C PRO A 51 -0.98 -9.91 12.10
N ASN A 52 -2.16 -9.31 11.94
CA ASN A 52 -3.31 -9.98 11.36
C ASN A 52 -3.16 -10.16 9.84
N PRO A 53 -3.03 -11.40 9.32
CA PRO A 53 -2.78 -11.63 7.90
C PRO A 53 -3.93 -11.16 7.01
N ASN A 54 -5.19 -11.31 7.44
CA ASN A 54 -6.34 -10.86 6.66
C ASN A 54 -6.37 -9.34 6.53
N ALA A 55 -5.96 -8.63 7.60
CA ALA A 55 -5.84 -7.19 7.58
C ALA A 55 -4.74 -6.75 6.60
N VAL A 56 -3.56 -7.38 6.65
CA VAL A 56 -2.44 -7.08 5.74
C VAL A 56 -2.82 -7.30 4.27
N ILE A 57 -3.45 -8.44 3.94
CA ILE A 57 -3.92 -8.71 2.58
C ILE A 57 -4.94 -7.66 2.13
N PHE A 58 -5.91 -7.33 2.99
CA PHE A 58 -6.90 -6.30 2.67
C PHE A 58 -6.24 -4.94 2.40
N TRP A 59 -5.25 -4.53 3.21
CA TRP A 59 -4.50 -3.30 2.99
C TRP A 59 -3.76 -3.34 1.65
N TYR A 60 -3.06 -4.44 1.38
CA TYR A 60 -2.26 -4.60 0.16
C TYR A 60 -3.09 -4.41 -1.12
N GLN A 61 -4.31 -4.96 -1.12
CA GLN A 61 -5.19 -4.99 -2.30
C GLN A 61 -6.10 -3.76 -2.41
N HIS A 62 -6.51 -3.15 -1.29
CA HIS A 62 -7.64 -2.22 -1.30
C HIS A 62 -7.35 -0.85 -0.70
N VAL A 63 -6.26 -0.68 0.06
CA VAL A 63 -5.98 0.59 0.73
C VAL A 63 -4.98 1.39 -0.10
N LYS A 64 -5.42 2.56 -0.56
CA LYS A 64 -4.57 3.52 -1.28
C LYS A 64 -3.58 4.19 -0.34
N ILE A 65 -2.33 4.26 -0.75
CA ILE A 65 -1.23 4.92 -0.04
C ILE A 65 -1.09 6.32 -0.63
N ARG A 66 -1.53 7.35 0.10
CA ARG A 66 -1.61 8.72 -0.43
C ARG A 66 -0.24 9.28 -0.81
N GLU A 67 0.77 8.94 -0.02
CA GLU A 67 2.16 9.33 -0.18
C GLU A 67 2.84 8.66 -1.39
N LEU A 68 2.24 7.57 -1.89
CA LEU A 68 2.69 6.82 -3.07
C LEU A 68 1.61 6.88 -4.15
N ASP A 69 1.36 8.10 -4.63
CA ASP A 69 0.47 8.40 -5.76
C ASP A 69 -0.99 7.93 -5.59
N SER A 70 -1.42 7.70 -4.34
CA SER A 70 -2.75 7.16 -4.03
C SER A 70 -3.04 5.82 -4.70
N MET A 71 -2.01 4.99 -4.86
CA MET A 71 -2.10 3.63 -5.40
C MET A 71 -2.16 2.60 -4.27
N THR A 72 -2.70 1.41 -4.54
CA THR A 72 -2.59 0.29 -3.60
C THR A 72 -1.18 -0.30 -3.65
N ALA A 73 -0.78 -1.01 -2.59
CA ALA A 73 0.52 -1.68 -2.59
C ALA A 73 0.61 -2.71 -3.73
N GLU A 74 -0.48 -3.39 -4.05
CA GLU A 74 -0.56 -4.30 -5.20
C GLU A 74 -0.25 -3.59 -6.53
N GLN A 75 -0.88 -2.44 -6.78
CA GLN A 75 -0.64 -1.66 -7.99
C GLN A 75 0.82 -1.17 -8.07
N LEU A 76 1.39 -0.73 -6.94
CA LEU A 76 2.78 -0.30 -6.89
C LEU A 76 3.75 -1.46 -7.16
N VAL A 77 3.47 -2.66 -6.65
CA VAL A 77 4.27 -3.85 -6.94
C VAL A 77 4.16 -4.25 -8.42
N LEU A 78 2.96 -4.17 -9.00
CA LEU A 78 2.72 -4.38 -10.44
C LEU A 78 3.53 -3.41 -11.31
N GLU A 79 3.74 -2.18 -10.85
CA GLU A 79 4.58 -1.17 -11.52
C GLU A 79 6.09 -1.31 -11.23
N GLY A 80 6.51 -2.33 -10.47
CA GLY A 80 7.93 -2.52 -10.10
C GLY A 80 8.40 -1.60 -8.97
N ARG A 81 7.49 -0.95 -8.25
CA ARG A 81 7.76 0.03 -7.17
C ARG A 81 7.66 -0.58 -5.77
N ALA A 82 7.87 -1.88 -5.64
CA ALA A 82 7.81 -2.60 -4.38
C ALA A 82 8.80 -2.06 -3.32
N THR A 83 9.99 -1.61 -3.76
CA THR A 83 11.00 -1.00 -2.88
C THR A 83 10.48 0.28 -2.20
N ASP A 84 9.69 1.09 -2.91
CA ASP A 84 9.11 2.33 -2.35
C ASP A 84 8.10 2.01 -1.25
N VAL A 85 7.28 0.97 -1.47
CA VAL A 85 6.33 0.47 -0.46
C VAL A 85 7.07 -0.01 0.79
N VAL A 86 8.13 -0.81 0.64
CA VAL A 86 8.92 -1.31 1.78
C VAL A 86 9.57 -0.16 2.55
N ARG A 87 10.11 0.85 1.85
CA ARG A 87 10.69 2.04 2.49
C ARG A 87 9.64 2.83 3.27
N PHE A 88 8.45 3.03 2.69
CA PHE A 88 7.33 3.67 3.36
C PHE A 88 6.91 2.93 4.63
N LEU A 89 6.76 1.59 4.56
CA LEU A 89 6.42 0.77 5.72
C LEU A 89 7.49 0.84 6.82
N ARG A 90 8.78 0.81 6.47
CA ARG A 90 9.87 0.97 7.43
C ARG A 90 9.87 2.35 8.10
N ALA A 91 9.55 3.41 7.36
CA ALA A 91 9.41 4.74 7.91
C ALA A 91 8.29 4.79 8.96
N ILE A 92 7.13 4.19 8.67
CA ILE A 92 6.03 4.04 9.65
C ILE A 92 6.52 3.28 10.88
N GLN A 93 7.17 2.12 10.69
CA GLN A 93 7.63 1.29 11.80
C GLN A 93 8.66 2.01 12.69
N SER A 94 9.52 2.84 12.11
CA SER A 94 10.45 3.68 12.88
C SER A 94 9.73 4.72 13.71
N GLY A 95 8.71 5.40 13.17
CA GLY A 95 7.88 6.34 13.91
C GLY A 95 7.11 5.69 15.06
N VAL A 96 6.62 4.46 14.86
CA VAL A 96 5.92 3.68 15.90
C VAL A 96 6.86 3.29 17.05
N ARG A 97 8.15 3.05 16.80
CA ARG A 97 9.11 2.64 17.83
C ARG A 97 9.60 3.78 18.71
N HIS A 98 9.46 5.04 18.31
CA HIS A 98 9.91 6.20 19.08
C HIS A 98 8.89 6.71 20.12
N GLU A 99 7.69 6.11 20.20
CA GLU A 99 6.64 6.47 21.17
C GLU A 99 6.55 5.51 22.38
N GLN A 100 7.64 4.81 22.73
CA GLN A 100 7.73 3.93 23.91
C GLN A 100 8.68 4.44 24.98
#